data_AF-A0AAD2PXY8-F1
#
_entry.id   AF-A0AAD2PXY8-F1
#
_cell.length_a   1.000
_cell.length_b   1.000
_cell.length_c   1.000
_cell.angle_alpha   90.00
_cell.angle_beta   90.00
_cell.angle_gamma   90.00
#
_symmetry.space_group_name_H-M   'P 1'
#
loop_
_entity.id
_entity.type
_entity.pdbx_description
1 polymer ?
#
loop_
_entity_poly.entity_id
_entity_poly.type
_entity_poly.pdbx_seq_one_letter_code
_entity_poly.pdbx_strand_id
1 'polypeptide(L)'
;MKSPPFLSLLLLLTAAFPASLGFSTEDKERPKILGYQPLSPLVLSNLDLDHFEMGRHLKDGTEESFVKAKRIYEEGAHTKPFAILTLLAPLEIELKNGDLVAGETPNQDTVTGTVIGDHKIGSLQLAVIYNASTRDCSVGASWNPQTQGCFKSSGSVFLKDRDGIAFPYNYNPEEDNQNRMSLQKLSTHAKQQMYVCNDGDCPFRLYARYVDYYGNFTYADHWIQAAFNGGRTDLADSNGNFEHYGFEARADIVSKAAILLNLWMSIQFQLDHAIVSCQSTCQVKDHCNDESVHSWDLAVGWYAGSLAGPDTIGSDDSRFLHRLAEKRCVSFNTCDGQHGVSHVNKEMFDLFDAGQELLTLSKCSDANEIKDRISRLMLIPLIQDALWHAHINDVKPEALLKEKHAAQKISAGAATVAAAILPQIDSCDPQAAYAVYDNLRTGHDASFETVKNALESTYECLGIKCEDVGGLYITKQDKYVEGAEPCYGSGGQPQQASTGDASATIEQHSHGLDKLDVTLIVICTILGAIILCGTSYWAYVKNRCIMNHLPPLEAYEATEDAKDPPSLKVDDAEAA
;
A
#
# COMPACT_ATOMS: atom_id res chain seq x y z
N MET A 1 -2.10 -14.99 84.09
CA MET A 1 -3.41 -14.49 83.64
C MET A 1 -3.19 -13.39 82.60
N LYS A 2 -3.80 -13.55 81.41
CA LYS A 2 -4.19 -12.57 80.38
C LYS A 2 -3.11 -11.66 79.69
N SER A 3 -2.93 -11.98 78.41
CA SER A 3 -2.47 -11.29 77.16
C SER A 3 -2.89 -9.81 76.92
N PRO A 4 -2.53 -9.12 75.78
CA PRO A 4 -1.47 -9.26 74.72
C PRO A 4 -0.86 -7.86 74.29
N PRO A 5 -0.48 -7.55 73.01
CA PRO A 5 0.67 -7.98 72.17
C PRO A 5 1.51 -6.78 71.58
N PHE A 6 2.65 -7.02 70.92
CA PHE A 6 3.05 -6.32 69.66
C PHE A 6 4.34 -6.89 69.03
N LEU A 7 4.35 -6.87 67.68
CA LEU A 7 5.46 -6.94 66.72
C LEU A 7 6.20 -8.27 66.52
N SER A 8 5.93 -8.93 65.38
CA SER A 8 6.77 -9.97 64.79
C SER A 8 7.61 -9.42 63.64
N LEU A 9 8.82 -9.94 63.61
CA LEU A 9 10.02 -9.54 62.89
C LEU A 9 10.04 -10.17 61.48
N LEU A 10 10.35 -9.36 60.47
CA LEU A 10 10.53 -9.75 59.07
C LEU A 10 11.85 -10.55 58.93
N LEU A 11 11.77 -11.80 58.44
CA LEU A 11 12.94 -12.66 58.20
C LEU A 11 13.39 -12.57 56.74
N LEU A 12 14.68 -12.27 56.55
CA LEU A 12 15.41 -12.34 55.29
C LEU A 12 15.51 -13.77 54.75
N LEU A 13 15.24 -13.96 53.46
CA LEU A 13 15.69 -15.10 52.68
C LEU A 13 16.20 -14.60 51.33
N THR A 14 17.52 -14.66 51.18
CA THR A 14 18.27 -14.37 49.96
C THR A 14 18.07 -15.48 48.94
N ALA A 15 17.48 -15.15 47.78
CA ALA A 15 17.57 -15.96 46.57
C ALA A 15 18.25 -15.10 45.49
N ALA A 16 19.49 -15.45 45.17
CA ALA A 16 20.19 -14.94 44.01
C ALA A 16 19.46 -15.40 42.74
N PHE A 17 18.81 -14.48 42.04
CA PHE A 17 18.36 -14.70 40.67
C PHE A 17 19.55 -14.44 39.74
N PRO A 18 19.97 -15.40 38.90
CA PRO A 18 20.77 -15.05 37.75
C PRO A 18 19.90 -14.18 36.85
N ALA A 19 20.39 -12.97 36.53
CA ALA A 19 19.80 -12.12 35.51
C ALA A 19 19.78 -12.90 34.19
N SER A 20 18.63 -13.48 33.87
CA SER A 20 18.36 -13.97 32.54
C SER A 20 18.31 -12.74 31.63
N LEU A 21 19.31 -12.62 30.76
CA LEU A 21 19.25 -11.83 29.54
C LEU A 21 17.91 -12.15 28.86
N GLY A 22 16.94 -11.26 29.01
CA GLY A 22 15.70 -11.29 28.26
C GLY A 22 16.03 -10.94 26.83
N PHE A 23 16.39 -11.94 26.03
CA PHE A 23 16.26 -11.83 24.59
C PHE A 23 14.78 -11.62 24.29
N SER A 24 14.45 -10.42 23.84
CA SER A 24 13.15 -10.11 23.26
C SER A 24 12.97 -11.00 22.02
N THR A 25 12.31 -12.14 22.18
CA THR A 25 11.58 -12.74 21.05
C THR A 25 10.36 -11.84 20.84
N GLU A 26 10.55 -10.77 20.08
CA GLU A 26 9.46 -9.86 19.74
C GLU A 26 8.58 -10.49 18.67
N ASP A 27 7.91 -11.59 19.04
CA ASP A 27 6.70 -12.09 18.39
C ASP A 27 5.52 -11.18 18.83
N LYS A 28 5.70 -9.86 18.73
CA LYS A 28 4.58 -8.92 18.82
C LYS A 28 3.74 -9.17 17.58
N GLU A 29 2.53 -9.68 17.75
CA GLU A 29 1.55 -9.87 16.67
C GLU A 29 1.57 -8.64 15.75
N ARG A 30 2.01 -8.84 14.50
CA ARG A 30 2.04 -7.77 13.51
C ARG A 30 0.61 -7.32 13.25
N PRO A 31 0.32 -6.00 13.20
CA PRO A 31 -1.03 -5.53 13.01
C PRO A 31 -1.61 -6.06 11.70
N LYS A 32 -2.82 -6.59 11.76
CA LYS A 32 -3.54 -7.09 10.59
C LYS A 32 -3.99 -5.94 9.70
N ILE A 33 -3.99 -6.17 8.39
CA ILE A 33 -4.52 -5.24 7.38
C ILE A 33 -5.90 -5.76 6.99
N LEU A 34 -6.97 -5.17 7.53
CA LEU A 34 -8.35 -5.60 7.23
C LEU A 34 -8.60 -7.12 7.38
N GLY A 35 -7.91 -7.76 8.32
CA GLY A 35 -8.00 -9.21 8.56
C GLY A 35 -6.82 -10.03 8.01
N TYR A 36 -6.15 -9.52 6.96
CA TYR A 36 -4.94 -10.11 6.38
C TYR A 36 -3.78 -10.08 7.39
N GLN A 37 -3.08 -11.22 7.55
CA GLN A 37 -1.93 -11.33 8.44
C GLN A 37 -0.62 -11.29 7.64
N PRO A 38 0.14 -10.18 7.70
CA PRO A 38 1.42 -10.10 7.01
C PRO A 38 2.49 -10.98 7.63
N LEU A 39 3.31 -11.60 6.78
CA LEU A 39 4.42 -12.50 7.15
C LEU A 39 5.79 -11.82 7.13
N SER A 40 5.92 -10.67 6.48
CA SER A 40 7.09 -9.79 6.51
C SER A 40 6.94 -8.66 7.54
N PRO A 41 8.05 -8.13 8.09
CA PRO A 41 8.01 -6.91 8.89
C PRO A 41 7.66 -5.74 7.97
N LEU A 42 6.39 -5.36 7.93
CA LEU A 42 5.93 -4.19 7.19
C LEU A 42 6.58 -2.93 7.77
N VAL A 43 7.54 -2.36 7.03
CA VAL A 43 7.96 -0.97 7.20
C VAL A 43 6.86 -0.11 6.58
N LEU A 44 5.76 -0.04 7.34
CA LEU A 44 4.45 0.56 7.13
C LEU A 44 4.20 1.31 5.81
N SER A 45 3.07 0.90 5.23
CA SER A 45 2.20 1.50 4.23
C SER A 45 1.73 2.93 4.51
N ASN A 46 2.55 3.76 5.16
CA ASN A 46 2.24 5.13 5.58
C ASN A 46 2.20 6.15 4.42
N LEU A 47 2.37 5.70 3.18
CA LEU A 47 2.15 6.53 2.00
C LEU A 47 0.73 7.09 1.99
N ASP A 48 -0.22 6.42 2.65
CA ASP A 48 -1.57 6.94 2.80
C ASP A 48 -1.65 8.10 3.80
N LEU A 49 -0.77 8.16 4.80
CA LEU A 49 -0.59 9.31 5.68
C LEU A 49 0.03 10.49 4.92
N ASP A 50 1.02 10.24 4.04
CA ASP A 50 1.56 11.26 3.13
C ASP A 50 0.47 11.81 2.22
N HIS A 51 -0.30 10.92 1.58
CA HIS A 51 -1.46 11.30 0.79
C HIS A 51 -2.49 12.04 1.66
N PHE A 52 -2.69 11.59 2.91
CA PHE A 52 -3.63 12.19 3.84
C PHE A 52 -3.32 13.65 4.13
N GLU A 53 -2.09 13.90 4.56
CA GLU A 53 -1.59 15.21 4.89
C GLU A 53 -1.56 16.13 3.67
N MET A 54 -1.08 15.64 2.52
CA MET A 54 -1.12 16.36 1.24
C MET A 54 -2.56 16.82 0.94
N GLY A 55 -3.54 15.92 1.08
CA GLY A 55 -4.95 16.21 0.87
C GLY A 55 -5.52 17.30 1.80
N ARG A 56 -5.00 17.44 3.03
CA ARG A 56 -5.42 18.53 3.92
C ARG A 56 -4.99 19.90 3.40
N HIS A 57 -3.77 20.01 2.88
CA HIS A 57 -3.29 21.26 2.28
C HIS A 57 -4.00 21.56 0.95
N LEU A 58 -4.23 20.55 0.13
CA LEU A 58 -4.95 20.72 -1.14
C LEU A 58 -6.38 21.27 -0.95
N LYS A 59 -7.05 20.95 0.17
CA LYS A 59 -8.40 21.46 0.49
C LYS A 59 -8.46 22.98 0.67
N ASP A 60 -7.37 23.63 1.07
CA ASP A 60 -7.36 25.08 1.29
C ASP A 60 -7.42 25.86 -0.03
N GLY A 61 -7.01 25.25 -1.16
CA GLY A 61 -7.19 25.82 -2.50
C GLY A 61 -6.43 27.12 -2.75
N THR A 62 -5.21 27.26 -2.20
CA THR A 62 -4.35 28.45 -2.37
C THR A 62 -2.99 28.09 -2.94
N GLU A 63 -2.25 29.08 -3.46
CA GLU A 63 -0.88 28.89 -3.94
C GLU A 63 0.03 28.36 -2.82
N GLU A 64 -0.03 28.97 -1.62
CA GLU A 64 0.75 28.54 -0.47
C GLU A 64 0.43 27.09 -0.10
N SER A 65 -0.85 26.73 -0.03
CA SER A 65 -1.24 25.37 0.31
C SER A 65 -0.85 24.34 -0.77
N PHE A 66 -0.78 24.75 -2.04
CA PHE A 66 -0.24 23.93 -3.12
C PHE A 66 1.26 23.70 -2.99
N VAL A 67 2.04 24.72 -2.61
CA VAL A 67 3.48 24.56 -2.29
C VAL A 67 3.66 23.56 -1.15
N LYS A 68 2.83 23.66 -0.10
CA LYS A 68 2.85 22.73 1.04
C LYS A 68 2.54 21.29 0.63
N ALA A 69 1.48 21.10 -0.16
CA ALA A 69 1.08 19.80 -0.68
C ALA A 69 2.14 19.19 -1.62
N LYS A 70 2.71 20.01 -2.52
CA LYS A 70 3.75 19.60 -3.46
C LYS A 70 4.98 19.09 -2.72
N ARG A 71 5.40 19.78 -1.65
CA ARG A 71 6.53 19.34 -0.82
C ARG A 71 6.29 17.94 -0.22
N ILE A 72 5.09 17.65 0.30
CA ILE A 72 4.75 16.31 0.81
C ILE A 72 4.78 15.26 -0.30
N TYR A 73 4.25 15.60 -1.49
CA TYR A 73 4.29 14.70 -2.64
C TYR A 73 5.72 14.34 -3.05
N GLU A 74 6.63 15.33 -3.11
CA GLU A 74 8.01 15.18 -3.57
C GLU A 74 8.92 14.53 -2.51
N GLU A 75 8.84 15.00 -1.26
CA GLU A 75 9.79 14.65 -0.20
C GLU A 75 9.27 13.54 0.73
N GLY A 76 7.94 13.42 0.91
CA GLY A 76 7.33 12.53 1.91
C GLY A 76 7.42 13.08 3.34
N ALA A 77 6.61 12.51 4.25
CA ALA A 77 6.53 12.94 5.65
C ALA A 77 6.44 11.76 6.64
N HIS A 78 5.86 10.63 6.24
CA HIS A 78 5.52 9.51 7.14
C HIS A 78 6.16 8.17 6.78
N THR A 79 6.64 8.03 5.55
CA THR A 79 7.15 6.74 5.04
C THR A 79 8.68 6.69 5.10
N LYS A 80 9.22 5.63 5.74
CA LYS A 80 10.67 5.37 5.85
C LYS A 80 11.48 6.62 6.29
N PRO A 81 11.16 7.21 7.47
CA PRO A 81 11.90 8.37 7.98
C PRO A 81 13.37 7.99 8.25
N PHE A 82 14.28 8.92 8.06
CA PHE A 82 15.70 8.75 8.37
C PHE A 82 16.34 10.04 8.85
N ALA A 83 17.33 9.92 9.72
CA ALA A 83 18.12 11.03 10.23
C ALA A 83 19.45 11.17 9.48
N ILE A 84 19.88 12.40 9.24
CA ILE A 84 21.26 12.72 8.84
C ILE A 84 21.97 13.29 10.07
N LEU A 85 22.72 12.43 10.77
CA LEU A 85 23.41 12.80 11.99
C LEU A 85 24.76 13.46 11.67
N THR A 86 25.05 14.61 12.27
CA THR A 86 26.39 15.21 12.21
C THR A 86 27.23 14.69 13.37
N LEU A 87 28.25 13.91 13.07
CA LEU A 87 29.14 13.30 14.05
C LEU A 87 30.09 14.35 14.64
N LEU A 88 30.35 14.24 15.95
CA LEU A 88 31.27 15.14 16.66
C LEU A 88 32.74 14.80 16.42
N ALA A 89 33.01 13.60 15.91
CA ALA A 89 34.33 13.13 15.49
C ALA A 89 34.18 12.31 14.19
N PRO A 90 35.18 12.33 13.31
CA PRO A 90 35.16 11.51 12.10
C PRO A 90 35.10 10.02 12.44
N LEU A 91 34.42 9.24 11.61
CA LEU A 91 34.39 7.78 11.76
C LEU A 91 35.81 7.19 11.77
N GLU A 92 36.13 6.40 12.78
CA GLU A 92 37.38 5.64 12.87
C GLU A 92 37.29 4.26 12.22
N ILE A 93 36.08 3.82 11.90
CA ILE A 93 35.79 2.56 11.21
C ILE A 93 34.86 2.82 10.03
N GLU A 94 34.94 1.95 9.02
CA GLU A 94 33.93 1.95 7.96
C GLU A 94 32.62 1.40 8.49
N LEU A 95 31.52 2.05 8.10
CA LEU A 95 30.16 1.55 8.29
C LEU A 95 29.58 1.19 6.93
N LYS A 96 28.91 0.05 6.87
CA LYS A 96 28.26 -0.45 5.66
C LYS A 96 26.78 -0.17 5.71
N ASN A 97 26.22 0.01 4.53
CA ASN A 97 24.78 0.01 4.35
C ASN A 97 24.18 -1.26 4.97
N GLY A 98 23.15 -1.13 5.80
CA GLY A 98 22.58 -2.26 6.53
C GLY A 98 23.14 -2.46 7.96
N ASP A 99 24.21 -1.77 8.36
CA ASP A 99 24.72 -1.87 9.73
C ASP A 99 23.67 -1.40 10.75
N LEU A 100 23.42 -2.20 11.79
CA LEU A 100 22.43 -1.87 12.81
C LEU A 100 23.00 -0.94 13.88
N VAL A 101 22.27 0.13 14.15
CA VAL A 101 22.60 1.11 15.19
C VAL A 101 21.47 1.29 16.19
N ALA A 102 21.81 1.70 17.40
CA ALA A 102 20.88 2.06 18.46
C ALA A 102 21.24 3.40 19.07
N GLY A 103 20.24 4.16 19.49
CA GLY A 103 20.38 5.42 20.21
C GLY A 103 19.20 5.63 21.14
N GLU A 104 18.95 6.89 21.50
CA GLU A 104 17.89 7.25 22.44
C GLU A 104 16.95 8.30 21.84
N THR A 105 15.67 8.19 22.17
CA THR A 105 14.67 9.23 21.92
C THR A 105 14.80 10.37 22.94
N PRO A 106 14.11 11.51 22.75
CA PRO A 106 14.01 12.55 23.77
C PRO A 106 13.50 12.04 25.13
N ASN A 107 12.69 10.97 25.13
CA ASN A 107 12.13 10.34 26.33
C ASN A 107 13.02 9.25 26.93
N GLN A 108 14.26 9.10 26.43
CA GLN A 108 15.25 8.08 26.85
C GLN A 108 14.84 6.64 26.53
N ASP A 109 13.85 6.45 25.65
CA ASP A 109 13.54 5.14 25.10
C ASP A 109 14.60 4.76 24.06
N THR A 110 14.91 3.47 23.96
CA THR A 110 15.82 2.98 22.91
C THR A 110 15.15 3.09 21.55
N VAL A 111 15.83 3.75 20.61
CA VAL A 111 15.46 3.79 19.19
C VAL A 111 16.53 3.07 18.38
N THR A 112 16.10 2.28 17.40
CA THR A 112 17.00 1.50 16.55
C THR A 112 16.82 1.92 15.10
N GLY A 113 17.90 1.84 14.35
CA GLY A 113 17.88 2.12 12.94
C GLY A 113 18.97 1.38 12.20
N THR A 114 18.97 1.57 10.90
CA THR A 114 19.89 0.94 9.97
C THR A 114 20.67 2.01 9.22
N VAL A 115 21.99 1.84 9.07
CA VAL A 115 22.83 2.78 8.32
C VAL A 115 22.44 2.75 6.84
N ILE A 116 22.24 3.94 6.26
CA ILE A 116 21.96 4.12 4.83
C ILE A 116 23.25 4.45 4.09
N GLY A 117 23.59 3.62 3.11
CA GLY A 117 24.78 3.77 2.28
C GLY A 117 26.08 3.42 3.00
N ASP A 118 27.16 3.31 2.24
CA ASP A 118 28.50 3.05 2.77
C ASP A 118 29.16 4.35 3.26
N HIS A 119 29.64 4.34 4.50
CA HIS A 119 30.37 5.46 5.11
C HIS A 119 31.82 5.06 5.39
N LYS A 120 32.76 5.85 4.85
CA LYS A 120 34.19 5.59 4.97
C LYS A 120 34.77 6.15 6.27
N ILE A 121 35.94 5.65 6.65
CA ILE A 121 36.78 6.29 7.68
C ILE A 121 36.96 7.77 7.30
N GLY A 122 36.77 8.67 8.26
CA GLY A 122 36.81 10.12 8.04
C GLY A 122 35.45 10.78 7.84
N SER A 123 34.36 10.04 7.58
CA SER A 123 33.03 10.63 7.43
C SER A 123 32.57 11.36 8.69
N LEU A 124 31.97 12.55 8.51
CA LEU A 124 31.36 13.36 9.57
C LEU A 124 29.83 13.34 9.55
N GLN A 125 29.23 12.69 8.57
CA GLN A 125 27.79 12.50 8.47
C GLN A 125 27.48 11.01 8.53
N LEU A 126 26.38 10.68 9.17
CA LEU A 126 25.86 9.32 9.25
C LEU A 126 24.34 9.35 9.00
N ALA A 127 23.91 8.72 7.91
CA ALA A 127 22.50 8.59 7.60
C ALA A 127 21.94 7.30 8.20
N VAL A 128 20.85 7.40 8.95
CA VAL A 128 20.24 6.26 9.68
C VAL A 128 18.73 6.23 9.43
N ILE A 129 18.23 5.19 8.76
CA ILE A 129 16.78 4.94 8.63
C ILE A 129 16.25 4.35 9.92
N TYR A 130 15.12 4.85 10.42
CA TYR A 130 14.49 4.31 11.61
C TYR A 130 13.81 2.97 11.31
N ASN A 131 13.94 1.99 12.21
CA ASN A 131 13.19 0.73 12.08
C ASN A 131 11.73 0.93 12.54
N ALA A 132 10.83 0.04 12.09
CA ALA A 132 9.36 0.18 12.17
C ALA A 132 8.72 0.40 13.56
N SER A 133 9.50 0.39 14.64
CA SER A 133 9.04 0.62 16.01
C SER A 133 8.86 2.10 16.39
N THR A 134 9.37 3.05 15.59
CA THR A 134 9.24 4.50 15.87
C THR A 134 7.92 5.05 15.35
N ARG A 135 6.82 4.79 16.06
CA ARG A 135 5.48 5.28 15.69
C ARG A 135 5.31 6.81 15.74
N ASP A 136 6.29 7.54 16.27
CA ASP A 136 6.21 8.99 16.52
C ASP A 136 7.37 9.80 15.92
N CYS A 137 7.97 9.31 14.82
CA CYS A 137 8.95 10.06 14.03
C CYS A 137 8.41 10.36 12.62
N SER A 138 7.72 11.49 12.47
CA SER A 138 7.21 11.98 11.17
C SER A 138 7.59 13.44 11.00
N VAL A 139 8.71 13.67 10.31
CA VAL A 139 9.29 15.01 10.11
C VAL A 139 9.27 15.32 8.61
N GLY A 140 10.38 15.19 7.87
CA GLY A 140 10.40 15.38 6.42
C GLY A 140 9.67 16.66 5.98
N ALA A 141 8.71 16.51 5.07
CA ALA A 141 7.85 17.60 4.61
C ALA A 141 6.56 17.82 5.44
N SER A 142 6.43 17.16 6.60
CA SER A 142 5.30 17.36 7.53
C SER A 142 5.23 18.79 8.02
N TRP A 143 4.02 19.35 8.04
CA TRP A 143 3.76 20.68 8.61
C TRP A 143 3.44 20.62 10.10
N ASN A 144 3.35 19.41 10.67
CA ASN A 144 3.20 19.19 12.10
C ASN A 144 4.18 18.09 12.54
N PRO A 145 5.51 18.35 12.47
CA PRO A 145 6.53 17.34 12.65
C PRO A 145 6.42 16.69 14.04
N GLN A 146 6.50 15.36 14.08
CA GLN A 146 6.58 14.57 15.31
C GLN A 146 8.02 14.09 15.48
N THR A 147 8.66 14.52 16.57
CA THR A 147 10.07 14.21 16.87
C THR A 147 10.26 13.28 18.06
N GLN A 148 9.16 12.86 18.71
CA GLN A 148 9.20 12.09 19.96
C GLN A 148 9.74 10.67 19.78
N GLY A 149 9.53 10.08 18.60
CA GLY A 149 10.08 8.78 18.22
C GLY A 149 11.44 8.86 17.51
N CYS A 150 11.92 10.07 17.19
CA CYS A 150 13.20 10.26 16.50
C CYS A 150 14.38 10.19 17.48
N PHE A 151 15.62 10.16 16.97
CA PHE A 151 16.80 10.34 17.81
C PHE A 151 16.74 11.69 18.54
N LYS A 152 17.16 11.77 19.81
CA LYS A 152 17.32 13.05 20.51
C LYS A 152 18.33 13.95 19.80
N SER A 153 18.18 15.27 19.88
CA SER A 153 19.00 16.25 19.12
C SER A 153 20.52 16.12 19.31
N SER A 154 20.98 15.63 20.46
CA SER A 154 22.39 15.29 20.68
C SER A 154 22.52 14.05 21.54
N GLY A 155 23.49 13.20 21.21
CA GLY A 155 23.63 11.91 21.86
C GLY A 155 24.76 11.09 21.28
N SER A 156 24.64 9.77 21.36
CA SER A 156 25.52 8.84 20.67
C SER A 156 24.68 7.72 20.06
N VAL A 157 25.04 7.30 18.86
CA VAL A 157 24.55 6.05 18.29
C VAL A 157 25.60 4.97 18.47
N PHE A 158 25.16 3.75 18.75
CA PHE A 158 25.98 2.59 19.06
C PHE A 158 25.77 1.51 18.01
N LEU A 159 26.85 0.91 17.53
CA LEU A 159 26.75 -0.29 16.68
C LEU A 159 26.26 -1.48 17.50
N LYS A 160 25.17 -2.10 17.08
CA LYS A 160 24.59 -3.24 17.80
C LYS A 160 25.46 -4.50 17.74
N ASP A 161 26.18 -4.71 16.65
CA ASP A 161 27.00 -5.90 16.45
C ASP A 161 28.43 -5.75 17.00
N ARG A 162 28.78 -4.58 17.53
CA ARG A 162 30.12 -4.27 18.07
C ARG A 162 30.01 -3.46 19.35
N ASP A 163 29.97 -4.17 20.47
CA ASP A 163 29.89 -3.57 21.80
C ASP A 163 30.96 -2.49 22.01
N GLY A 164 30.54 -1.32 22.48
CA GLY A 164 31.41 -0.24 22.93
C GLY A 164 31.82 0.79 21.87
N ILE A 165 31.44 0.61 20.59
CA ILE A 165 31.67 1.64 19.57
C ILE A 165 30.50 2.62 19.58
N ALA A 166 30.79 3.86 19.98
CA ALA A 166 29.83 4.94 20.05
C ALA A 166 30.22 6.06 19.09
N PHE A 167 29.24 6.63 18.40
CA PHE A 167 29.40 7.78 17.53
C PHE A 167 28.60 8.94 18.11
N PRO A 168 29.26 9.85 18.87
CA PRO A 168 28.61 11.04 19.37
C PRO A 168 28.17 11.93 18.21
N TYR A 169 26.98 12.50 18.30
CA TYR A 169 26.40 13.33 17.25
C TYR A 169 25.63 14.53 17.80
N ASN A 170 25.40 15.49 16.93
CA ASN A 170 24.40 16.55 17.07
C ASN A 170 23.64 16.69 15.74
N TYR A 171 22.35 17.01 15.79
CA TYR A 171 21.53 17.29 14.62
C TYR A 171 20.26 18.04 15.02
N ASN A 172 19.56 18.66 14.06
CA ASN A 172 18.26 19.28 14.25
C ASN A 172 17.13 18.28 13.91
N PRO A 173 16.40 17.73 14.89
CA PRO A 173 15.36 16.75 14.62
C PRO A 173 14.23 17.24 13.69
N GLU A 174 14.00 18.55 13.55
CA GLU A 174 12.95 19.10 12.68
C GLU A 174 13.41 19.33 11.23
N GLU A 175 14.72 19.41 10.99
CA GLU A 175 15.29 19.76 9.68
C GLU A 175 16.11 18.62 9.07
N ASP A 176 16.80 17.85 9.91
CA ASP A 176 17.75 16.81 9.50
C ASP A 176 17.10 15.40 9.46
N ASN A 177 15.79 15.30 9.76
CA ASN A 177 15.00 14.10 9.52
C ASN A 177 14.25 14.24 8.18
N GLN A 178 14.49 13.29 7.27
CA GLN A 178 13.90 13.24 5.93
C GLN A 178 13.18 11.90 5.71
N ASN A 179 12.57 11.72 4.54
CA ASN A 179 11.86 10.49 4.17
C ASN A 179 12.48 9.83 2.94
N ARG A 180 12.80 8.54 3.07
CA ARG A 180 13.41 7.78 1.96
C ARG A 180 12.39 7.53 0.84
N MET A 181 11.11 7.47 1.15
CA MET A 181 10.02 7.22 0.19
C MET A 181 8.99 8.36 0.20
N SER A 182 8.41 8.64 -0.96
CA SER A 182 7.33 9.61 -1.17
C SER A 182 6.43 9.16 -2.33
N LEU A 183 5.26 9.78 -2.47
CA LEU A 183 4.33 9.47 -3.57
C LEU A 183 4.96 9.75 -4.95
N GLN A 184 5.80 10.79 -5.06
CA GLN A 184 6.53 11.07 -6.30
C GLN A 184 7.52 9.97 -6.65
N LYS A 185 8.25 9.48 -5.65
CA LYS A 185 9.31 8.48 -5.84
C LYS A 185 8.80 7.18 -6.47
N LEU A 186 7.53 6.85 -6.27
CA LEU A 186 6.86 5.75 -6.96
C LEU A 186 6.93 5.84 -8.49
N SER A 187 6.88 7.05 -9.05
CA SER A 187 6.99 7.26 -10.50
C SER A 187 8.41 7.57 -10.93
N THR A 188 9.16 8.38 -10.17
CA THR A 188 10.51 8.79 -10.58
C THR A 188 11.56 7.67 -10.51
N HIS A 189 11.36 6.66 -9.65
CA HIS A 189 12.22 5.47 -9.59
C HIS A 189 11.73 4.30 -10.48
N ALA A 190 10.51 4.39 -11.03
CA ALA A 190 9.88 3.29 -11.76
C ALA A 190 10.74 2.78 -12.93
N LYS A 191 11.47 3.66 -13.63
CA LYS A 191 12.37 3.22 -14.71
C LYS A 191 13.42 2.22 -14.22
N GLN A 192 14.09 2.55 -13.12
CA GLN A 192 15.17 1.74 -12.56
C GLN A 192 14.65 0.41 -12.03
N GLN A 193 13.49 0.44 -11.36
CA GLN A 193 12.87 -0.73 -10.76
C GLN A 193 12.15 -1.64 -11.76
N MET A 194 11.51 -1.06 -12.79
CA MET A 194 10.53 -1.77 -13.62
C MET A 194 10.92 -1.90 -15.10
N TYR A 195 11.97 -1.22 -15.58
CA TYR A 195 12.34 -1.23 -17.00
C TYR A 195 13.81 -1.59 -17.28
N VAL A 196 14.76 -1.11 -16.47
CA VAL A 196 16.21 -1.39 -16.64
C VAL A 196 16.80 -2.24 -15.52
N CYS A 197 15.96 -2.92 -14.73
CA CYS A 197 16.36 -3.58 -13.48
C CYS A 197 17.53 -4.57 -13.66
N ASN A 198 18.33 -4.70 -12.60
CA ASN A 198 19.63 -5.40 -12.63
C ASN A 198 19.49 -6.93 -12.55
N ASP A 199 18.39 -7.45 -12.01
CA ASP A 199 18.15 -8.88 -11.75
C ASP A 199 16.85 -9.37 -12.42
N GLY A 200 16.95 -9.85 -13.67
CA GLY A 200 15.89 -10.63 -14.35
C GLY A 200 14.63 -9.88 -14.82
N ASP A 201 13.96 -10.48 -15.82
CA ASP A 201 12.65 -10.18 -16.46
C ASP A 201 12.21 -8.72 -16.70
N CYS A 202 13.13 -7.76 -16.68
CA CYS A 202 12.89 -6.42 -17.21
C CYS A 202 12.88 -6.38 -18.76
N PRO A 203 12.03 -5.53 -19.36
CA PRO A 203 11.07 -4.64 -18.69
C PRO A 203 9.80 -5.39 -18.23
N PHE A 204 9.27 -5.02 -17.05
CA PHE A 204 7.98 -5.52 -16.58
C PHE A 204 6.89 -5.09 -17.56
N ARG A 205 6.17 -6.07 -18.11
CA ARG A 205 5.29 -5.89 -19.28
C ARG A 205 4.23 -4.81 -19.09
N LEU A 206 3.66 -4.74 -17.89
CA LEU A 206 2.61 -3.77 -17.59
C LEU A 206 3.15 -2.34 -17.60
N TYR A 207 4.28 -2.10 -16.93
CA TYR A 207 4.91 -0.78 -16.93
C TYR A 207 5.41 -0.39 -18.33
N ALA A 208 6.02 -1.32 -19.06
CA ALA A 208 6.46 -1.10 -20.45
C ALA A 208 5.30 -0.62 -21.33
N ARG A 209 4.12 -1.22 -21.21
CA ARG A 209 2.90 -0.80 -21.93
C ARG A 209 2.53 0.66 -21.65
N TYR A 210 2.60 1.10 -20.39
CA TYR A 210 2.32 2.50 -20.03
C TYR A 210 3.40 3.44 -20.56
N VAL A 211 4.67 3.03 -20.51
CA VAL A 211 5.78 3.80 -21.09
C VAL A 211 5.63 3.95 -22.60
N ASP A 212 5.27 2.88 -23.30
CA ASP A 212 5.07 2.88 -24.75
C ASP A 212 3.90 3.79 -25.15
N TYR A 213 2.78 3.73 -24.41
CA TYR A 213 1.62 4.59 -24.64
C TYR A 213 1.92 6.07 -24.37
N TYR A 214 2.57 6.39 -23.24
CA TYR A 214 2.82 7.77 -22.86
C TYR A 214 4.11 8.36 -23.43
N GLY A 215 5.01 7.54 -23.96
CA GLY A 215 6.36 7.93 -24.37
C GLY A 215 7.22 8.47 -23.22
N ASN A 216 6.88 8.16 -21.96
CA ASN A 216 7.49 8.78 -20.78
C ASN A 216 7.59 7.79 -19.61
N PHE A 217 8.81 7.61 -19.07
CA PHE A 217 9.05 6.73 -17.93
C PHE A 217 8.40 7.23 -16.62
N THR A 218 8.28 8.54 -16.46
CA THR A 218 7.69 9.15 -15.27
C THR A 218 6.36 9.81 -15.63
N TYR A 219 5.56 9.19 -16.51
CA TYR A 219 4.30 9.73 -17.05
C TYR A 219 3.35 10.20 -15.94
N ALA A 220 3.30 9.46 -14.84
CA ALA A 220 2.42 9.74 -13.72
C ALA A 220 2.89 10.96 -12.90
N ASP A 221 4.20 11.10 -12.65
CA ASP A 221 4.77 12.33 -12.07
C ASP A 221 4.58 13.53 -13.00
N HIS A 222 4.80 13.37 -14.31
CA HIS A 222 4.55 14.45 -15.28
C HIS A 222 3.10 14.94 -15.22
N TRP A 223 2.13 14.04 -15.09
CA TRP A 223 0.71 14.38 -14.92
C TRP A 223 0.46 15.20 -13.64
N ILE A 224 1.00 14.73 -12.51
CA ILE A 224 0.80 15.36 -11.20
C ILE A 224 1.51 16.73 -11.12
N GLN A 225 2.73 16.82 -11.64
CA GLN A 225 3.51 18.07 -11.70
C GLN A 225 2.83 19.11 -12.59
N ALA A 226 2.30 18.70 -13.75
CA ALA A 226 1.50 19.59 -14.59
C ALA A 226 0.28 20.12 -13.83
N ALA A 227 -0.39 19.30 -13.02
CA ALA A 227 -1.53 19.72 -12.22
C ALA A 227 -1.12 20.68 -11.09
N PHE A 228 -0.04 20.43 -10.35
CA PHE A 228 0.49 21.37 -9.36
C PHE A 228 0.81 22.73 -9.99
N ASN A 229 1.49 22.72 -11.14
CA ASN A 229 1.93 23.93 -11.81
C ASN A 229 0.81 24.64 -12.59
N GLY A 230 -0.38 24.03 -12.70
CA GLY A 230 -1.45 24.55 -13.56
C GLY A 230 -1.03 24.63 -15.03
N GLY A 231 -0.26 23.65 -15.50
CA GLY A 231 0.27 23.58 -16.84
C GLY A 231 -0.36 22.48 -17.67
N ARG A 232 0.40 21.99 -18.64
CA ARG A 232 0.04 20.90 -19.55
C ARG A 232 1.06 19.79 -19.43
N THR A 233 0.66 18.57 -19.67
CA THR A 233 1.61 17.47 -19.87
C THR A 233 2.22 17.56 -21.27
N ASP A 234 3.40 16.95 -21.42
CA ASP A 234 4.06 16.70 -22.71
C ASP A 234 4.34 15.19 -22.84
N LEU A 235 3.28 14.44 -23.10
CA LEU A 235 3.25 13.00 -23.29
C LEU A 235 2.96 12.68 -24.77
N ALA A 236 3.35 11.50 -25.23
CA ALA A 236 3.11 11.07 -26.61
C ALA A 236 1.60 11.03 -26.92
N ASP A 237 0.83 10.36 -26.07
CA ASP A 237 -0.62 10.27 -26.18
C ASP A 237 -1.34 10.78 -24.93
N SER A 238 -2.59 11.20 -25.13
CA SER A 238 -3.54 11.54 -24.07
C SER A 238 -3.10 12.63 -23.08
N ASN A 239 -2.64 13.77 -23.59
CA ASN A 239 -2.21 14.90 -22.77
C ASN A 239 -3.31 15.50 -21.89
N GLY A 240 -2.96 15.86 -20.66
CA GLY A 240 -3.76 16.65 -19.73
C GLY A 240 -3.46 18.16 -19.86
N ASN A 241 -4.51 18.99 -19.85
CA ASN A 241 -4.39 20.45 -19.84
C ASN A 241 -5.09 21.07 -18.63
N PHE A 242 -4.32 21.66 -17.72
CA PHE A 242 -4.81 22.20 -16.46
C PHE A 242 -4.70 23.73 -16.35
N GLU A 243 -4.30 24.42 -17.42
CA GLU A 243 -4.06 25.88 -17.46
C GLU A 243 -5.28 26.73 -17.07
N HIS A 244 -6.47 26.18 -17.22
CA HIS A 244 -7.74 26.86 -16.92
C HIS A 244 -8.46 26.31 -15.68
N TYR A 245 -7.82 25.40 -14.95
CA TYR A 245 -8.41 24.74 -13.79
C TYR A 245 -8.07 25.51 -12.52
N GLY A 246 -9.09 25.83 -11.71
CA GLY A 246 -8.90 26.41 -10.39
C GLY A 246 -8.19 25.44 -9.43
N PHE A 247 -7.69 25.94 -8.30
CA PHE A 247 -7.00 25.12 -7.30
C PHE A 247 -7.83 23.91 -6.84
N GLU A 248 -9.13 24.06 -6.63
CA GLU A 248 -9.99 22.94 -6.20
C GLU A 248 -10.02 21.78 -7.21
N ALA A 249 -10.05 22.08 -8.51
CA ALA A 249 -10.07 21.04 -9.53
C ALA A 249 -8.67 20.44 -9.74
N ARG A 250 -7.61 21.26 -9.67
CA ARG A 250 -6.21 20.77 -9.70
C ARG A 250 -5.88 19.92 -8.48
N ALA A 251 -6.46 20.24 -7.32
CA ALA A 251 -6.33 19.45 -6.09
C ALA A 251 -6.92 18.04 -6.26
N ASP A 252 -8.09 17.92 -6.89
CA ASP A 252 -8.69 16.61 -7.19
C ASP A 252 -7.82 15.80 -8.16
N ILE A 253 -7.23 16.46 -9.18
CA ILE A 253 -6.30 15.82 -10.13
C ILE A 253 -5.07 15.29 -9.39
N VAL A 254 -4.37 16.14 -8.63
CA VAL A 254 -3.17 15.77 -7.88
C VAL A 254 -3.46 14.58 -6.95
N SER A 255 -4.51 14.70 -6.14
CA SER A 255 -4.91 13.68 -5.16
C SER A 255 -5.21 12.35 -5.84
N LYS A 256 -6.06 12.33 -6.87
CA LYS A 256 -6.42 11.10 -7.58
C LYS A 256 -5.25 10.51 -8.35
N ALA A 257 -4.49 11.31 -9.10
CA ALA A 257 -3.39 10.82 -9.92
C ALA A 257 -2.29 10.15 -9.08
N ALA A 258 -2.02 10.66 -7.86
CA ALA A 258 -1.09 10.01 -6.93
C ALA A 258 -1.52 8.58 -6.56
N ILE A 259 -2.81 8.26 -6.60
CA ILE A 259 -3.33 6.91 -6.32
C ILE A 259 -3.50 6.10 -7.61
N LEU A 260 -4.20 6.65 -8.59
CA LEU A 260 -4.63 5.91 -9.77
C LEU A 260 -3.51 5.71 -10.80
N LEU A 261 -2.50 6.59 -10.82
CA LEU A 261 -1.35 6.48 -11.72
C LEU A 261 -0.11 5.95 -10.99
N ASN A 262 0.33 6.61 -9.92
CA ASN A 262 1.54 6.21 -9.19
C ASN A 262 1.30 4.91 -8.41
N LEU A 263 0.44 4.95 -7.39
CA LEU A 263 0.27 3.84 -6.47
C LEU A 263 -0.24 2.57 -7.14
N TRP A 264 -1.20 2.69 -8.06
CA TRP A 264 -1.72 1.55 -8.83
C TRP A 264 -0.60 0.80 -9.57
N MET A 265 0.26 1.52 -10.30
CA MET A 265 1.38 0.89 -11.02
C MET A 265 2.36 0.24 -10.04
N SER A 266 2.66 0.91 -8.92
CA SER A 266 3.57 0.37 -7.91
C SER A 266 3.03 -0.88 -7.22
N ILE A 267 1.72 -0.98 -6.96
CA ILE A 267 1.10 -2.21 -6.42
C ILE A 267 1.25 -3.36 -7.42
N GLN A 268 0.97 -3.12 -8.70
CA GLN A 268 1.11 -4.14 -9.75
C GLN A 268 2.55 -4.61 -9.86
N PHE A 269 3.52 -3.69 -9.82
CA PHE A 269 4.94 -4.03 -9.79
C PHE A 269 5.30 -4.90 -8.59
N GLN A 270 4.84 -4.58 -7.39
CA GLN A 270 5.14 -5.40 -6.21
C GLN A 270 4.56 -6.82 -6.31
N LEU A 271 3.37 -6.96 -6.92
CA LEU A 271 2.80 -8.28 -7.19
C LEU A 271 3.61 -9.06 -8.24
N ASP A 272 4.04 -8.42 -9.34
CA ASP A 272 4.90 -9.06 -10.33
C ASP A 272 6.27 -9.42 -9.73
N HIS A 273 6.86 -8.54 -8.93
CA HIS A 273 8.13 -8.75 -8.24
C HIS A 273 8.04 -9.93 -7.27
N ALA A 274 6.93 -10.07 -6.54
CA ALA A 274 6.68 -11.23 -5.69
C ALA A 274 6.73 -12.56 -6.49
N ILE A 275 6.28 -12.57 -7.74
CA ILE A 275 6.36 -13.76 -8.60
C ILE A 275 7.78 -13.99 -9.11
N VAL A 276 8.47 -12.95 -9.59
CA VAL A 276 9.84 -13.06 -10.12
C VAL A 276 10.82 -13.52 -9.03
N SER A 277 10.69 -13.00 -7.81
CA SER A 277 11.53 -13.39 -6.67
C SER A 277 11.13 -14.73 -6.05
N CYS A 278 10.06 -15.39 -6.54
CA CYS A 278 9.63 -16.69 -6.02
C CYS A 278 10.46 -17.85 -6.60
N GLN A 279 11.06 -18.66 -5.72
CA GLN A 279 11.86 -19.82 -6.09
C GLN A 279 11.09 -21.12 -5.85
N SER A 280 10.74 -21.83 -6.93
CA SER A 280 9.94 -23.08 -6.86
C SER A 280 10.63 -24.26 -6.17
N THR A 281 11.97 -24.24 -6.09
CA THR A 281 12.77 -25.26 -5.41
C THR A 281 13.14 -24.87 -3.98
N CYS A 282 12.62 -23.74 -3.49
CA CYS A 282 12.91 -23.25 -2.15
C CYS A 282 12.40 -24.24 -1.09
N GLN A 283 13.22 -24.54 -0.08
CA GLN A 283 12.73 -25.18 1.14
C GLN A 283 12.39 -24.09 2.15
N VAL A 284 11.28 -24.24 2.86
CA VAL A 284 10.80 -23.23 3.84
C VAL A 284 11.87 -22.80 4.84
N LYS A 285 12.76 -23.72 5.25
CA LYS A 285 13.85 -23.44 6.20
C LYS A 285 14.98 -22.55 5.64
N ASP A 286 15.05 -22.42 4.32
CA ASP A 286 16.13 -21.72 3.61
C ASP A 286 15.78 -20.24 3.38
N HIS A 287 14.56 -19.81 3.74
CA HIS A 287 14.13 -18.40 3.70
C HIS A 287 14.29 -17.72 2.32
N CYS A 288 14.38 -18.50 1.25
CA CYS A 288 14.62 -18.01 -0.11
C CYS A 288 13.42 -17.28 -0.75
N ASN A 289 12.22 -17.40 -0.19
CA ASN A 289 11.02 -16.68 -0.66
C ASN A 289 10.61 -15.53 0.27
N ASP A 290 11.45 -15.14 1.25
CA ASP A 290 11.12 -14.05 2.18
C ASP A 290 10.92 -12.72 1.42
N GLU A 291 11.72 -12.46 0.37
CA GLU A 291 11.57 -11.30 -0.51
C GLU A 291 10.27 -11.35 -1.32
N SER A 292 9.92 -12.52 -1.86
CA SER A 292 8.68 -12.76 -2.58
C SER A 292 7.46 -12.46 -1.70
N VAL A 293 7.45 -12.98 -0.48
CA VAL A 293 6.40 -12.74 0.52
C VAL A 293 6.38 -11.27 0.96
N HIS A 294 7.54 -10.63 1.12
CA HIS A 294 7.64 -9.22 1.45
C HIS A 294 7.01 -8.32 0.37
N SER A 295 7.35 -8.52 -0.90
CA SER A 295 6.74 -7.78 -2.00
C SER A 295 5.23 -8.01 -2.09
N TRP A 296 4.77 -9.24 -1.85
CA TRP A 296 3.33 -9.53 -1.78
C TRP A 296 2.64 -8.76 -0.65
N ASP A 297 3.18 -8.81 0.57
CA ASP A 297 2.63 -8.08 1.72
C ASP A 297 2.63 -6.56 1.51
N LEU A 298 3.66 -6.02 0.86
CA LEU A 298 3.76 -4.61 0.54
C LEU A 298 2.66 -4.18 -0.44
N ALA A 299 2.35 -5.01 -1.44
CA ALA A 299 1.24 -4.78 -2.35
C ALA A 299 -0.11 -4.72 -1.61
N VAL A 300 -0.36 -5.62 -0.65
CA VAL A 300 -1.57 -5.60 0.19
C VAL A 300 -1.64 -4.32 1.03
N GLY A 301 -0.53 -3.96 1.67
CA GLY A 301 -0.44 -2.73 2.47
C GLY A 301 -0.70 -1.47 1.66
N TRP A 302 -0.19 -1.39 0.43
CA TRP A 302 -0.43 -0.26 -0.49
C TRP A 302 -1.82 -0.27 -1.13
N TYR A 303 -2.44 -1.43 -1.30
CA TYR A 303 -3.82 -1.49 -1.77
C TYR A 303 -4.81 -0.93 -0.74
N ALA A 304 -4.62 -1.32 0.53
CA ALA A 304 -5.50 -0.96 1.64
C ALA A 304 -5.21 0.43 2.23
N GLY A 305 -3.93 0.71 2.52
CA GLY A 305 -3.50 1.82 3.38
C GLY A 305 -3.63 1.50 4.88
N SER A 306 -2.81 2.14 5.70
CA SER A 306 -2.83 2.06 7.16
C SER A 306 -4.10 2.66 7.80
N LEU A 307 -4.75 3.59 7.11
CA LEU A 307 -5.98 4.28 7.53
C LEU A 307 -7.25 3.46 7.24
N ALA A 308 -7.13 2.30 6.58
CA ALA A 308 -8.28 1.43 6.34
C ALA A 308 -8.53 0.53 7.57
N GLY A 309 -9.76 0.53 8.06
CA GLY A 309 -10.22 -0.34 9.14
C GLY A 309 -11.71 -0.63 9.07
N PRO A 310 -12.23 -1.55 9.90
CA PRO A 310 -13.66 -1.85 9.99
C PRO A 310 -14.52 -0.60 10.26
N ASP A 311 -13.99 0.34 11.03
CA ASP A 311 -14.67 1.60 11.38
C ASP A 311 -14.61 2.66 10.26
N THR A 312 -13.81 2.43 9.21
CA THR A 312 -13.65 3.36 8.08
C THR A 312 -14.37 2.90 6.82
N ILE A 313 -15.15 1.81 6.87
CA ILE A 313 -16.01 1.39 5.77
C ILE A 313 -17.01 2.52 5.49
N GLY A 314 -16.90 3.15 4.31
CA GLY A 314 -17.69 4.32 3.95
C GLY A 314 -17.18 5.67 4.46
N SER A 315 -16.07 5.72 5.23
CA SER A 315 -15.43 6.97 5.66
C SER A 315 -14.52 7.57 4.58
N ASP A 316 -14.38 8.90 4.56
CA ASP A 316 -13.42 9.63 3.73
C ASP A 316 -11.98 9.60 4.30
N ASP A 317 -11.78 8.94 5.45
CA ASP A 317 -10.46 8.82 6.09
C ASP A 317 -9.56 7.78 5.41
N SER A 318 -10.12 6.74 4.79
CA SER A 318 -9.35 5.80 3.96
C SER A 318 -9.06 6.39 2.57
N ARG A 319 -7.92 6.05 1.97
CA ARG A 319 -7.33 6.87 0.89
C ARG A 319 -6.99 6.15 -0.40
N PHE A 320 -6.76 4.84 -0.35
CA PHE A 320 -6.18 4.07 -1.47
C PHE A 320 -7.24 3.29 -2.27
N LEU A 321 -6.80 2.39 -3.17
CA LEU A 321 -7.65 1.69 -4.12
C LEU A 321 -8.76 0.86 -3.45
N HIS A 322 -8.51 0.31 -2.26
CA HIS A 322 -9.55 -0.33 -1.44
C HIS A 322 -10.75 0.59 -1.20
N ARG A 323 -10.51 1.87 -0.87
CA ARG A 323 -11.58 2.86 -0.67
C ARG A 323 -12.31 3.19 -1.97
N LEU A 324 -11.60 3.22 -3.10
CA LEU A 324 -12.23 3.44 -4.40
C LEU A 324 -13.22 2.30 -4.72
N ALA A 325 -12.84 1.04 -4.48
CA ALA A 325 -13.71 -0.12 -4.65
C ALA A 325 -14.97 -0.03 -3.77
N GLU A 326 -14.83 0.29 -2.47
CA GLU A 326 -15.97 0.50 -1.57
C GLU A 326 -16.87 1.65 -2.04
N LYS A 327 -16.29 2.75 -2.55
CA LYS A 327 -17.06 3.89 -3.05
C LYS A 327 -17.88 3.50 -4.29
N ARG A 328 -17.24 2.80 -5.22
CA ARG A 328 -17.81 2.51 -6.53
C ARG A 328 -18.79 1.36 -6.47
N CYS A 329 -18.61 0.39 -5.58
CA CYS A 329 -19.58 -0.69 -5.46
C CYS A 329 -21.00 -0.18 -5.17
N VAL A 330 -21.14 0.88 -4.36
CA VAL A 330 -22.44 1.50 -4.05
C VAL A 330 -23.06 2.13 -5.30
N SER A 331 -22.22 2.72 -6.16
CA SER A 331 -22.67 3.35 -7.40
C SER A 331 -23.03 2.34 -8.49
N PHE A 332 -22.51 1.11 -8.40
CA PHE A 332 -22.63 0.09 -9.45
C PHE A 332 -23.44 -1.15 -9.04
N ASN A 333 -23.99 -1.15 -7.82
CA ASN A 333 -24.70 -2.28 -7.23
C ASN A 333 -23.87 -3.57 -7.17
N THR A 334 -22.61 -3.44 -6.74
CA THR A 334 -21.63 -4.55 -6.64
C THR A 334 -21.05 -4.70 -5.22
N CYS A 335 -21.80 -4.27 -4.19
CA CYS A 335 -21.47 -4.54 -2.79
C CYS A 335 -22.29 -5.74 -2.26
N ASP A 336 -21.83 -6.35 -1.17
CA ASP A 336 -22.61 -7.30 -0.37
C ASP A 336 -23.82 -6.58 0.29
N GLY A 337 -24.93 -6.45 -0.43
CA GLY A 337 -26.09 -5.65 0.00
C GLY A 337 -25.90 -4.15 -0.28
N GLN A 338 -26.80 -3.29 0.21
CA GLN A 338 -26.79 -1.86 -0.18
C GLN A 338 -25.57 -1.04 0.33
N HIS A 339 -24.95 -1.48 1.43
CA HIS A 339 -23.82 -0.78 2.09
C HIS A 339 -22.77 -1.74 2.66
N GLY A 340 -22.70 -2.98 2.15
CA GLY A 340 -21.67 -3.94 2.58
C GLY A 340 -20.34 -3.72 1.88
N VAL A 341 -19.41 -4.65 2.11
CA VAL A 341 -18.09 -4.67 1.48
C VAL A 341 -18.25 -4.87 -0.03
N SER A 342 -17.44 -4.18 -0.82
CA SER A 342 -17.41 -4.39 -2.27
C SER A 342 -17.03 -5.85 -2.60
N HIS A 343 -17.69 -6.45 -3.60
CA HIS A 343 -17.33 -7.81 -4.04
C HIS A 343 -15.86 -7.87 -4.49
N VAL A 344 -15.35 -6.80 -5.11
CA VAL A 344 -13.93 -6.67 -5.48
C VAL A 344 -13.03 -6.77 -4.26
N ASN A 345 -13.25 -5.98 -3.19
CA ASN A 345 -12.39 -6.04 -2.01
C ASN A 345 -12.47 -7.41 -1.33
N LYS A 346 -13.67 -7.98 -1.22
CA LYS A 346 -13.86 -9.30 -0.63
C LYS A 346 -13.04 -10.37 -1.37
N GLU A 347 -13.19 -10.44 -2.68
CA GLU A 347 -12.44 -11.40 -3.50
C GLU A 347 -10.93 -11.12 -3.48
N MET A 348 -10.53 -9.83 -3.53
CA MET A 348 -9.13 -9.43 -3.46
C MET A 348 -8.45 -9.90 -2.16
N PHE A 349 -9.10 -9.74 -1.01
CA PHE A 349 -8.52 -10.17 0.27
C PHE A 349 -8.46 -11.70 0.40
N ASP A 350 -9.46 -12.43 -0.09
CA ASP A 350 -9.39 -13.90 -0.19
C ASP A 350 -8.21 -14.35 -1.08
N LEU A 351 -7.98 -13.66 -2.20
CA LEU A 351 -6.86 -13.91 -3.11
C LEU A 351 -5.51 -13.51 -2.52
N PHE A 352 -5.44 -12.43 -1.73
CA PHE A 352 -4.22 -12.03 -1.05
C PHE A 352 -3.76 -13.08 -0.04
N ASP A 353 -4.67 -13.61 0.78
CA ASP A 353 -4.37 -14.71 1.71
C ASP A 353 -3.90 -15.96 0.94
N ALA A 354 -4.63 -16.34 -0.12
CA ALA A 354 -4.29 -17.51 -0.93
C ALA A 354 -2.92 -17.37 -1.62
N GLY A 355 -2.61 -16.21 -2.20
CA GLY A 355 -1.35 -15.97 -2.87
C GLY A 355 -0.17 -15.99 -1.91
N GLN A 356 -0.30 -15.39 -0.72
CA GLN A 356 0.73 -15.43 0.32
C GLN A 356 1.04 -16.88 0.76
N GLU A 357 0.00 -17.71 0.92
CA GLU A 357 0.16 -19.13 1.24
C GLU A 357 0.92 -19.87 0.13
N LEU A 358 0.55 -19.66 -1.13
CA LEU A 358 1.20 -20.29 -2.28
C LEU A 358 2.68 -19.90 -2.40
N LEU A 359 3.02 -18.63 -2.17
CA LEU A 359 4.42 -18.16 -2.16
C LEU A 359 5.24 -18.81 -1.04
N THR A 360 4.65 -18.91 0.16
CA THR A 360 5.26 -19.61 1.30
C THR A 360 5.49 -21.10 1.00
N LEU A 361 4.60 -21.72 0.23
CA LEU A 361 4.70 -23.11 -0.22
C LEU A 361 5.53 -23.28 -1.51
N SER A 362 6.17 -22.21 -2.01
CA SER A 362 6.98 -22.22 -3.23
C SER A 362 6.21 -22.61 -4.51
N LYS A 363 4.89 -22.44 -4.51
CA LYS A 363 4.01 -22.69 -5.66
C LYS A 363 3.90 -21.46 -6.56
N CYS A 364 5.04 -21.04 -7.11
CA CYS A 364 5.17 -19.77 -7.85
C CYS A 364 4.23 -19.67 -9.06
N SER A 365 4.00 -20.77 -9.79
CA SER A 365 3.07 -20.79 -10.94
C SER A 365 1.62 -20.53 -10.50
N ASP A 366 1.18 -21.19 -9.43
CA ASP A 366 -0.17 -21.03 -8.89
C ASP A 366 -0.34 -19.60 -8.34
N ALA A 367 0.68 -19.07 -7.65
CA ALA A 367 0.69 -17.69 -7.17
C ALA A 367 0.60 -16.67 -8.32
N ASN A 368 1.22 -16.95 -9.47
CA ASN A 368 1.11 -16.09 -10.65
C ASN A 368 -0.33 -16.04 -11.19
N GLU A 369 -1.08 -17.14 -11.17
CA GLU A 369 -2.50 -17.14 -11.56
C GLU A 369 -3.36 -16.29 -10.61
N ILE A 370 -3.08 -16.34 -9.31
CA ILE A 370 -3.73 -15.49 -8.30
C ILE A 370 -3.42 -14.02 -8.57
N LYS A 371 -2.14 -13.69 -8.82
CA LYS A 371 -1.71 -12.34 -9.19
C LYS A 371 -2.45 -11.83 -10.41
N ASP A 372 -2.57 -12.62 -11.48
CA ASP A 372 -3.26 -12.22 -12.70
C ASP A 372 -4.78 -12.01 -12.48
N ARG A 373 -5.42 -12.70 -11.52
CA ARG A 373 -6.81 -12.38 -11.12
C ARG A 373 -6.88 -11.08 -10.33
N ILE A 374 -5.98 -10.86 -9.38
CA ILE A 374 -5.90 -9.62 -8.61
C ILE A 374 -5.70 -8.40 -9.53
N SER A 375 -4.78 -8.47 -10.50
CA SER A 375 -4.53 -7.38 -11.45
C SER A 375 -5.78 -6.98 -12.24
N ARG A 376 -6.61 -7.96 -12.62
CA ARG A 376 -7.89 -7.72 -13.31
C ARG A 376 -8.94 -7.12 -12.39
N LEU A 377 -9.03 -7.61 -11.15
CA LEU A 377 -9.96 -7.07 -10.16
C LEU A 377 -9.68 -5.60 -9.83
N MET A 378 -8.40 -5.22 -9.77
CA MET A 378 -8.00 -3.82 -9.52
C MET A 378 -8.38 -2.84 -10.65
N LEU A 379 -8.66 -3.32 -11.87
CA LEU A 379 -9.15 -2.47 -12.96
C LEU A 379 -10.62 -2.12 -12.82
N ILE A 380 -11.42 -2.96 -12.16
CA ILE A 380 -12.88 -2.79 -12.08
C ILE A 380 -13.26 -1.45 -11.42
N PRO A 381 -12.73 -1.07 -10.23
CA PRO A 381 -13.07 0.22 -9.63
C PRO A 381 -12.65 1.42 -10.47
N LEU A 382 -11.58 1.30 -11.27
CA LEU A 382 -11.15 2.37 -12.20
C LEU A 382 -12.13 2.51 -13.37
N ILE A 383 -12.58 1.40 -13.95
CA ILE A 383 -13.60 1.37 -15.01
C ILE A 383 -14.92 1.93 -14.49
N GLN A 384 -15.35 1.50 -13.30
CA GLN A 384 -16.52 2.05 -12.62
C GLN A 384 -16.39 3.56 -12.38
N ASP A 385 -15.21 4.03 -11.94
CA ASP A 385 -14.96 5.45 -11.72
C ASP A 385 -15.00 6.26 -13.02
N ALA A 386 -14.47 5.71 -14.13
CA ALA A 386 -14.56 6.30 -15.46
C ALA A 386 -16.00 6.39 -15.98
N LEU A 387 -16.79 5.32 -15.87
CA LEU A 387 -18.21 5.30 -16.24
C LEU A 387 -19.02 6.29 -15.41
N TRP A 388 -18.76 6.37 -14.10
CA TRP A 388 -19.42 7.34 -13.24
C TRP A 388 -19.09 8.77 -13.64
N HIS A 389 -17.81 9.07 -13.88
CA HIS A 389 -17.35 10.39 -14.32
C HIS A 389 -17.93 10.76 -15.70
N ALA A 390 -17.99 9.81 -16.63
CA ALA A 390 -18.64 9.99 -17.94
C ALA A 390 -20.12 10.36 -17.78
N HIS A 391 -20.86 9.62 -16.93
CA HIS A 391 -22.28 9.86 -16.71
C HIS A 391 -22.56 11.23 -16.13
N ILE A 392 -21.87 11.63 -15.04
CA ILE A 392 -22.13 12.93 -14.42
C ILE A 392 -21.67 14.10 -15.28
N ASN A 393 -20.69 13.89 -16.17
CA ASN A 393 -20.23 14.89 -17.13
C ASN A 393 -21.19 15.05 -18.31
N ASP A 394 -21.90 13.98 -18.67
CA ASP A 394 -22.96 13.98 -19.69
C ASP A 394 -24.24 14.63 -19.13
N VAL A 395 -24.80 14.07 -18.05
CA VAL A 395 -26.12 14.51 -17.54
C VAL A 395 -26.08 15.78 -16.70
N LYS A 396 -24.88 16.19 -16.24
CA LYS A 396 -24.63 17.46 -15.53
C LYS A 396 -25.70 17.77 -14.46
N PRO A 397 -25.90 16.87 -13.48
CA PRO A 397 -27.05 16.98 -12.59
C PRO A 397 -26.93 18.26 -11.74
N GLU A 398 -28.00 19.05 -11.72
CA GLU A 398 -28.01 20.39 -11.10
C GLU A 398 -27.54 20.34 -9.64
N ALA A 399 -27.89 19.28 -8.90
CA ALA A 399 -27.46 19.09 -7.52
C ALA A 399 -25.93 19.07 -7.35
N LEU A 400 -25.18 18.51 -8.31
CA LEU A 400 -23.71 18.49 -8.28
C LEU A 400 -23.10 19.80 -8.79
N LEU A 401 -23.79 20.51 -9.68
CA LEU A 401 -23.29 21.77 -10.25
C LEU A 401 -23.48 23.00 -9.35
N LYS A 402 -24.13 22.85 -8.19
CA LYS A 402 -24.30 23.94 -7.21
C LYS A 402 -23.00 24.33 -6.52
N GLU A 403 -22.01 23.43 -6.47
CA GLU A 403 -20.69 23.76 -5.94
C GLU A 403 -19.93 24.68 -6.92
N LYS A 404 -19.20 25.65 -6.36
CA LYS A 404 -18.28 26.48 -7.15
C LYS A 404 -17.26 25.55 -7.83
N HIS A 405 -16.95 25.78 -9.10
CA HIS A 405 -16.00 24.97 -9.89
C HIS A 405 -16.36 23.48 -10.05
N ALA A 406 -17.60 23.05 -9.74
CA ALA A 406 -18.04 21.66 -9.86
C ALA A 406 -17.76 21.04 -11.24
N ALA A 407 -18.07 21.77 -12.31
CA ALA A 407 -17.83 21.32 -13.68
C ALA A 407 -16.33 21.04 -13.94
N GLN A 408 -15.44 21.88 -13.40
CA GLN A 408 -14.00 21.66 -13.51
C GLN A 408 -13.58 20.42 -12.72
N LYS A 409 -14.10 20.21 -11.50
CA LYS A 409 -13.83 19.00 -10.69
C LYS A 409 -14.30 17.72 -11.40
N ILE A 410 -15.48 17.77 -12.02
CA ILE A 410 -16.03 16.63 -12.79
C ILE A 410 -15.10 16.29 -13.97
N SER A 411 -14.74 17.30 -14.78
CA SER A 411 -13.84 17.12 -15.92
C SER A 411 -12.42 16.71 -15.50
N ALA A 412 -11.92 17.23 -14.37
CA ALA A 412 -10.65 16.86 -13.77
C ALA A 412 -10.59 15.37 -13.39
N GLY A 413 -11.62 14.90 -12.68
CA GLY A 413 -11.72 13.50 -12.30
C GLY A 413 -11.85 12.58 -13.52
N ALA A 414 -12.67 12.95 -14.50
CA ALA A 414 -12.82 12.22 -15.76
C ALA A 414 -11.49 12.04 -16.50
N ALA A 415 -10.72 13.12 -16.67
CA ALA A 415 -9.44 13.06 -17.35
C ALA A 415 -8.41 12.21 -16.59
N THR A 416 -8.42 12.30 -15.25
CA THR A 416 -7.46 11.57 -14.41
C THR A 416 -7.72 10.08 -14.39
N VAL A 417 -8.98 9.65 -14.28
CA VAL A 417 -9.31 8.22 -14.34
C VAL A 417 -9.13 7.64 -15.74
N ALA A 418 -9.44 8.43 -16.79
CA ALA A 418 -9.14 8.02 -18.16
C ALA A 418 -7.64 7.77 -18.34
N ALA A 419 -6.78 8.69 -17.88
CA ALA A 419 -5.34 8.49 -17.90
C ALA A 419 -4.89 7.21 -17.17
N ALA A 420 -5.59 6.79 -16.12
CA ALA A 420 -5.24 5.56 -15.41
C ALA A 420 -5.53 4.28 -16.23
N ILE A 421 -6.58 4.27 -17.05
CA ILE A 421 -7.03 3.05 -17.74
C ILE A 421 -6.65 3.01 -19.23
N LEU A 422 -6.42 4.15 -19.87
CA LEU A 422 -6.23 4.24 -21.32
C LEU A 422 -5.16 3.29 -21.89
N PRO A 423 -3.98 3.11 -21.28
CA PRO A 423 -2.99 2.16 -21.79
C PRO A 423 -3.46 0.69 -21.78
N GLN A 424 -4.35 0.32 -20.85
CA GLN A 424 -4.97 -1.01 -20.85
C GLN A 424 -5.97 -1.15 -22.00
N ILE A 425 -6.83 -0.13 -22.16
CA ILE A 425 -7.84 -0.11 -23.22
C ILE A 425 -7.17 -0.14 -24.59
N ASP A 426 -6.14 0.68 -24.80
CA ASP A 426 -5.40 0.80 -26.06
C ASP A 426 -4.74 -0.51 -26.47
N SER A 427 -4.19 -1.25 -25.48
CA SER A 427 -3.60 -2.57 -25.74
C SER A 427 -4.61 -3.63 -26.23
N CYS A 428 -5.90 -3.40 -25.99
CA CYS A 428 -7.00 -4.25 -26.47
C CYS A 428 -7.64 -3.70 -27.75
N ASP A 429 -7.97 -2.41 -27.76
CA ASP A 429 -8.58 -1.70 -28.88
C ASP A 429 -8.19 -0.20 -28.85
N PRO A 430 -7.27 0.25 -29.72
CA PRO A 430 -6.88 1.65 -29.83
C PRO A 430 -8.03 2.60 -30.20
N GLN A 431 -9.04 2.12 -30.93
CA GLN A 431 -10.20 2.95 -31.29
C GLN A 431 -11.11 3.18 -30.07
N ALA A 432 -11.31 2.15 -29.25
CA ALA A 432 -12.01 2.27 -27.98
C ALA A 432 -11.27 3.23 -27.03
N ALA A 433 -9.93 3.12 -26.95
CA ALA A 433 -9.11 4.03 -26.15
C ALA A 433 -9.26 5.48 -26.62
N TYR A 434 -9.19 5.74 -27.93
CA TYR A 434 -9.43 7.07 -28.49
C TYR A 434 -10.82 7.61 -28.14
N ALA A 435 -11.87 6.78 -28.26
CA ALA A 435 -13.24 7.18 -27.92
C ALA A 435 -13.36 7.56 -26.44
N VAL A 436 -12.75 6.79 -25.53
CA VAL A 436 -12.68 7.11 -24.10
C VAL A 436 -11.92 8.41 -23.86
N TYR A 437 -10.74 8.59 -24.48
CA TYR A 437 -9.93 9.80 -24.33
C TYR A 437 -10.67 11.04 -24.82
N ASP A 438 -11.26 11.02 -26.02
CA ASP A 438 -11.89 12.20 -26.60
C ASP A 438 -13.09 12.69 -25.76
N ASN A 439 -13.81 11.76 -25.13
CA ASN A 439 -14.95 12.06 -24.26
C ASN A 439 -14.55 12.49 -22.83
N LEU A 440 -13.42 11.99 -22.30
CA LEU A 440 -13.05 12.21 -20.89
C LEU A 440 -11.89 13.17 -20.69
N ARG A 441 -11.22 13.63 -21.76
CA ARG A 441 -10.12 14.60 -21.66
C ARG A 441 -10.56 15.94 -21.07
N THR A 442 -9.58 16.68 -20.54
CA THR A 442 -9.80 17.98 -19.91
C THR A 442 -10.58 18.93 -20.83
N GLY A 443 -11.61 19.58 -20.28
CA GLY A 443 -12.41 20.58 -20.96
C GLY A 443 -13.42 20.05 -21.99
N HIS A 444 -13.64 18.73 -22.05
CA HIS A 444 -14.62 18.12 -22.95
C HIS A 444 -15.85 17.61 -22.20
N ASP A 445 -16.99 17.68 -22.89
CA ASP A 445 -18.24 17.05 -22.47
C ASP A 445 -18.21 15.58 -22.91
N ALA A 446 -18.74 14.70 -22.06
CA ALA A 446 -18.77 13.27 -22.34
C ALA A 446 -20.11 12.87 -22.96
N SER A 447 -20.08 11.89 -23.87
CA SER A 447 -21.20 11.01 -24.17
C SER A 447 -21.04 9.74 -23.33
N PHE A 448 -21.92 9.54 -22.35
CA PHE A 448 -21.87 8.36 -21.49
C PHE A 448 -22.01 7.07 -22.31
N GLU A 449 -22.94 7.04 -23.26
CA GLU A 449 -23.15 5.91 -24.16
C GLU A 449 -21.87 5.56 -24.93
N THR A 450 -21.18 6.56 -25.49
CA THR A 450 -19.93 6.34 -26.24
C THR A 450 -18.85 5.73 -25.35
N VAL A 451 -18.65 6.28 -24.14
CA VAL A 451 -17.67 5.78 -23.19
C VAL A 451 -18.01 4.37 -22.71
N LYS A 452 -19.29 4.11 -22.40
CA LYS A 452 -19.77 2.79 -21.98
C LYS A 452 -19.52 1.74 -23.04
N ASN A 453 -19.95 1.99 -24.28
CA ASN A 453 -19.76 1.05 -25.38
C ASN A 453 -18.28 0.78 -25.66
N ALA A 454 -17.43 1.82 -25.61
CA ALA A 454 -15.99 1.66 -25.80
C ALA A 454 -15.37 0.79 -24.71
N LEU A 455 -15.65 1.06 -23.43
CA LEU A 455 -15.11 0.27 -22.32
C LEU A 455 -15.59 -1.19 -22.37
N GLU A 456 -16.89 -1.42 -22.55
CA GLU A 456 -17.47 -2.77 -22.57
C GLU A 456 -16.95 -3.63 -23.73
N SER A 457 -16.60 -3.01 -24.86
CA SER A 457 -15.99 -3.72 -26.00
C SER A 457 -14.62 -4.34 -25.67
N THR A 458 -13.93 -3.84 -24.65
CA THR A 458 -12.60 -4.34 -24.25
C THR A 458 -12.63 -5.35 -23.10
N TYR A 459 -13.78 -5.59 -22.46
CA TYR A 459 -13.86 -6.42 -21.25
C TYR A 459 -13.36 -7.86 -21.47
N GLU A 460 -13.67 -8.47 -22.61
CA GLU A 460 -13.20 -9.82 -22.94
C GLU A 460 -11.66 -9.87 -23.00
N CYS A 461 -11.03 -8.91 -23.68
CA CYS A 461 -9.57 -8.81 -23.77
C CYS A 461 -8.91 -8.54 -22.41
N LEU A 462 -9.53 -7.71 -21.57
CA LEU A 462 -9.07 -7.43 -20.22
C LEU A 462 -9.35 -8.57 -19.23
N GLY A 463 -10.13 -9.58 -19.63
CA GLY A 463 -10.56 -10.67 -18.76
C GLY A 463 -11.49 -10.22 -17.63
N ILE A 464 -12.28 -9.17 -17.87
CA ILE A 464 -13.26 -8.58 -16.95
C ILE A 464 -14.65 -9.04 -17.36
N LYS A 465 -15.52 -9.28 -16.38
CA LYS A 465 -16.91 -9.67 -16.62
C LYS A 465 -17.85 -8.49 -16.43
N CYS A 466 -18.96 -8.49 -17.16
CA CYS A 466 -20.01 -7.48 -17.01
C CYS A 466 -20.55 -7.42 -15.59
N GLU A 467 -20.73 -8.58 -14.95
CA GLU A 467 -21.27 -8.70 -13.59
C GLU A 467 -20.30 -8.15 -12.55
N ASP A 468 -19.00 -8.27 -12.81
CA ASP A 468 -17.95 -7.72 -11.94
C ASP A 468 -17.98 -6.17 -11.96
N VAL A 469 -18.29 -5.56 -13.11
CA VAL A 469 -18.40 -4.10 -13.25
C VAL A 469 -19.75 -3.58 -12.75
N GLY A 470 -20.85 -4.26 -13.05
CA GLY A 470 -22.20 -3.81 -12.72
C GLY A 470 -22.70 -2.68 -13.62
N GLY A 471 -23.63 -1.87 -13.11
CA GLY A 471 -24.27 -0.77 -13.84
C GLY A 471 -24.67 0.35 -12.90
N LEU A 472 -24.79 1.60 -13.39
CA LEU A 472 -25.05 2.75 -12.53
C LEU A 472 -26.40 2.60 -11.83
N TYR A 473 -26.39 2.65 -10.50
CA TYR A 473 -27.53 2.30 -9.66
C TYR A 473 -28.03 3.47 -8.83
N ILE A 474 -29.36 3.62 -8.76
CA ILE A 474 -30.01 4.60 -7.90
C ILE A 474 -30.55 3.87 -6.66
N THR A 475 -29.74 3.79 -5.61
CA THR A 475 -30.07 3.04 -4.37
C THR A 475 -31.44 3.42 -3.79
N LYS A 476 -31.81 4.71 -3.83
CA LYS A 476 -33.10 5.19 -3.30
C LYS A 476 -34.33 4.73 -4.09
N GLN A 477 -34.14 4.36 -5.35
CA GLN A 477 -35.22 3.97 -6.26
C GLN A 477 -35.17 2.47 -6.60
N ASP A 478 -34.17 1.76 -6.05
CA ASP A 478 -33.93 0.34 -6.27
C ASP A 478 -33.95 -0.05 -7.76
N LYS A 479 -33.26 0.75 -8.59
CA LYS A 479 -33.18 0.54 -10.04
C LYS A 479 -31.89 1.08 -10.64
N TYR A 480 -31.52 0.52 -11.79
CA TYR A 480 -30.47 1.07 -12.63
C TYR A 480 -30.89 2.38 -13.29
N VAL A 481 -29.91 3.23 -13.57
CA VAL A 481 -30.06 4.38 -14.46
C VAL A 481 -30.31 3.86 -15.87
N GLU A 482 -31.31 4.42 -16.56
CA GLU A 482 -31.68 4.02 -17.92
C GLU A 482 -30.49 4.17 -18.88
N GLY A 483 -30.16 3.10 -19.61
CA GLY A 483 -29.01 3.05 -20.53
C GLY A 483 -27.66 2.80 -19.85
N ALA A 484 -27.64 2.64 -18.53
CA ALA A 484 -26.45 2.35 -17.73
C ALA A 484 -26.55 1.00 -16.99
N GLU A 485 -27.43 0.11 -17.44
CA GLU A 485 -27.55 -1.25 -16.93
C GLU A 485 -26.25 -2.05 -17.18
N PRO A 486 -25.97 -3.08 -16.36
CA PRO A 486 -24.86 -3.99 -16.62
C PRO A 486 -24.95 -4.55 -18.03
N CYS A 487 -23.81 -4.67 -18.73
CA CYS A 487 -23.80 -5.40 -19.98
C CYS A 487 -24.19 -6.86 -19.78
N TYR A 488 -24.62 -7.49 -20.87
CA TYR A 488 -24.86 -8.93 -20.88
C TYR A 488 -23.61 -9.61 -21.43
N GLY A 489 -23.04 -10.56 -20.68
CA GLY A 489 -21.99 -11.43 -21.22
C GLY A 489 -22.46 -12.07 -22.53
N SER A 490 -21.53 -12.42 -23.41
CA SER A 490 -21.76 -12.99 -24.74
C SER A 490 -22.67 -14.25 -24.66
N GLY A 491 -23.99 -14.03 -24.68
CA GLY A 491 -25.02 -15.05 -24.45
C GLY A 491 -26.33 -14.57 -23.80
N GLY A 492 -26.38 -13.40 -23.17
CA GLY A 492 -27.61 -12.87 -22.56
C GLY A 492 -28.33 -11.85 -23.44
N GLN A 493 -29.53 -12.17 -23.92
CA GLN A 493 -30.47 -11.13 -24.39
C GLN A 493 -31.09 -10.42 -23.17
N PRO A 494 -31.52 -9.15 -23.29
CA PRO A 494 -32.18 -8.43 -22.21
C PRO A 494 -33.48 -9.15 -21.83
N GLN A 495 -33.57 -9.72 -20.62
CA GLN A 495 -34.85 -10.16 -20.09
C GLN A 495 -35.64 -8.93 -19.63
N GLN A 496 -36.61 -8.52 -20.44
CA GLN A 496 -37.71 -7.68 -20.00
C GLN A 496 -38.41 -8.36 -18.81
N ALA A 497 -38.56 -7.61 -17.73
CA ALA A 497 -39.29 -8.04 -16.55
C ALA A 497 -40.74 -8.41 -16.92
N SER A 498 -41.08 -9.70 -16.84
CA SER A 498 -42.47 -10.15 -16.80
C SER A 498 -42.82 -10.55 -15.37
N THR A 499 -43.77 -9.82 -14.78
CA THR A 499 -44.47 -10.18 -13.55
C THR A 499 -45.17 -11.53 -13.71
N GLY A 500 -44.87 -12.49 -12.84
CA GLY A 500 -45.55 -13.79 -12.82
C GLY A 500 -45.35 -14.52 -11.50
N ASP A 501 -46.35 -14.41 -10.62
CA ASP A 501 -46.51 -15.27 -9.44
C ASP A 501 -46.48 -16.75 -9.83
N ALA A 502 -45.66 -17.54 -9.13
CA ALA A 502 -45.87 -18.98 -9.02
C ALA A 502 -45.29 -19.51 -7.69
N SER A 503 -46.20 -19.73 -6.75
CA SER A 503 -46.02 -20.51 -5.53
C SER A 503 -45.78 -21.99 -5.87
N ALA A 504 -44.75 -22.60 -5.28
CA ALA A 504 -44.63 -24.05 -5.21
C ALA A 504 -43.95 -24.49 -3.89
N THR A 505 -44.75 -25.13 -3.05
CA THR A 505 -44.39 -25.89 -1.85
C THR A 505 -43.50 -27.09 -2.17
N ILE A 506 -42.48 -27.35 -1.35
CA ILE A 506 -41.72 -28.61 -1.35
C ILE A 506 -41.84 -29.28 0.02
N GLU A 507 -42.27 -30.54 -0.01
CA GLU A 507 -42.45 -31.46 1.11
C GLU A 507 -41.13 -31.90 1.74
N GLN A 508 -41.18 -32.10 3.05
CA GLN A 508 -40.12 -32.71 3.87
C GLN A 508 -39.97 -34.21 3.59
N HIS A 509 -38.73 -34.71 3.63
CA HIS A 509 -38.43 -36.08 4.02
C HIS A 509 -37.19 -36.10 4.92
N SER A 510 -37.37 -36.52 6.17
CA SER A 510 -36.31 -36.81 7.12
C SER A 510 -36.08 -38.33 7.18
N HIS A 511 -34.82 -38.74 7.21
CA HIS A 511 -34.43 -40.08 7.65
C HIS A 511 -33.31 -39.95 8.67
N GLY A 512 -33.58 -40.45 9.88
CA GLY A 512 -32.66 -40.48 11.01
C GLY A 512 -31.62 -41.58 10.92
N LEU A 513 -30.53 -41.38 11.64
CA LEU A 513 -29.52 -42.39 11.94
C LEU A 513 -29.26 -42.37 13.45
N ASP A 514 -29.66 -43.47 14.09
CA ASP A 514 -29.47 -43.75 15.51
C ASP A 514 -28.28 -44.70 15.69
N LYS A 515 -27.51 -44.45 16.76
CA LYS A 515 -26.55 -45.32 17.47
C LYS A 515 -25.20 -45.64 16.82
N LEU A 516 -24.15 -44.97 17.31
CA LEU A 516 -22.79 -45.52 17.38
C LEU A 516 -22.17 -45.35 18.79
N ASP A 517 -21.43 -46.37 19.19
CA ASP A 517 -20.90 -46.71 20.51
C ASP A 517 -20.03 -45.63 21.20
N VAL A 518 -20.37 -45.32 22.45
CA VAL A 518 -19.69 -44.34 23.33
C VAL A 518 -18.25 -44.74 23.69
N THR A 519 -17.88 -46.01 23.50
CA THR A 519 -16.55 -46.53 23.86
C THR A 519 -15.44 -46.11 22.88
N LEU A 520 -15.78 -45.75 21.63
CA LEU A 520 -14.79 -45.35 20.62
C LEU A 520 -14.30 -43.91 20.81
N ILE A 521 -15.14 -43.03 21.37
CA ILE A 521 -14.83 -41.60 21.57
C ILE A 521 -13.77 -41.41 22.67
N VAL A 522 -13.77 -42.26 23.71
CA VAL A 522 -12.83 -42.15 24.83
C VAL A 522 -11.41 -42.61 24.45
N ILE A 523 -11.28 -43.54 23.50
CA ILE A 523 -9.96 -43.99 23.01
C ILE A 523 -9.32 -42.93 22.10
N CYS A 524 -10.12 -42.26 21.26
CA CYS A 524 -9.63 -41.20 20.38
C CYS A 524 -9.17 -39.95 21.13
N THR A 525 -9.81 -39.60 22.26
CA THR A 525 -9.41 -38.42 23.05
C THR A 525 -8.11 -38.64 23.83
N ILE A 526 -7.86 -39.87 24.32
CA ILE A 526 -6.61 -40.20 25.04
C ILE A 526 -5.41 -40.27 24.08
N LEU A 527 -5.59 -40.81 22.87
CA LEU A 527 -4.54 -40.85 21.86
C LEU A 527 -4.19 -39.45 21.32
N GLY A 528 -5.19 -38.56 21.16
CA GLY A 528 -4.96 -37.17 20.76
C GLY A 528 -4.13 -36.37 21.77
N ALA A 529 -4.35 -36.58 23.07
CA ALA A 529 -3.61 -35.88 24.12
C ALA A 529 -2.12 -36.30 24.21
N ILE A 530 -1.81 -37.56 23.92
CA ILE A 530 -0.42 -38.07 23.94
C ILE A 530 0.37 -37.52 22.74
N ILE A 531 -0.27 -37.37 21.58
CA ILE A 531 0.35 -36.79 20.38
C ILE A 531 0.65 -35.30 20.59
N LEU A 532 -0.27 -34.54 21.20
CA LEU A 532 -0.07 -33.11 21.50
C LEU A 532 1.06 -32.86 22.53
N CYS A 533 1.22 -33.73 23.53
CA CYS A 533 2.33 -33.62 24.48
C CYS A 533 3.69 -33.99 23.84
N GLY A 534 3.70 -34.92 22.88
CA GLY A 534 4.90 -35.34 22.16
C GLY A 534 5.45 -34.27 21.21
N THR A 535 4.57 -33.59 20.46
CA THR A 535 4.97 -32.52 19.52
C THR A 535 5.47 -31.27 20.26
N SER A 536 4.89 -30.97 21.41
CA SER A 536 5.29 -29.83 22.26
C SER A 536 6.69 -30.01 22.86
N TYR A 537 7.04 -31.24 23.26
CA TYR A 537 8.39 -31.56 23.77
C TYR A 537 9.45 -31.55 22.66
N TRP A 538 9.09 -31.96 21.44
CA TRP A 538 9.99 -31.93 20.28
C TRP A 538 10.25 -30.51 19.76
N ALA A 539 9.25 -29.63 19.80
CA ALA A 539 9.40 -28.20 19.50
C ALA A 539 10.31 -27.48 20.52
N TYR A 540 10.20 -27.84 21.81
CA TYR A 540 11.05 -27.29 22.87
C TYR A 540 12.54 -27.65 22.72
N VAL A 541 12.85 -28.88 22.27
CA VAL A 541 14.25 -29.32 22.08
C VAL A 541 14.86 -28.75 20.79
N LYS A 542 14.07 -28.57 19.72
CA LYS A 542 14.54 -28.00 18.44
C LYS A 542 14.95 -26.52 18.56
N ASN A 543 14.24 -25.73 19.37
CA ASN A 543 14.54 -24.30 19.57
C ASN A 543 15.86 -24.03 20.31
N ARG A 544 16.48 -25.01 20.99
CA ARG A 544 17.79 -24.82 21.64
C ARG A 544 19.00 -24.96 20.72
N CYS A 545 18.86 -25.47 19.49
CA CYS A 545 20.00 -25.72 18.60
C CYS A 545 20.17 -24.71 17.45
N ILE A 546 19.20 -23.81 17.21
CA ILE A 546 19.18 -22.94 16.01
C ILE A 546 19.75 -21.52 16.26
N MET A 547 20.07 -21.16 17.50
CA MET A 547 20.39 -19.76 17.90
C MET A 547 21.85 -19.30 17.68
N ASN A 548 22.65 -19.91 16.81
CA ASN A 548 24.06 -19.51 16.67
C ASN A 548 24.51 -18.93 15.32
N HIS A 549 23.71 -18.89 14.25
CA HIS A 549 24.15 -18.26 12.99
C HIS A 549 22.98 -17.72 12.14
N LEU A 550 22.51 -16.50 12.41
CA LEU A 550 21.62 -15.75 11.50
C LEU A 550 21.99 -14.25 11.53
N PRO A 551 22.32 -13.60 10.40
CA PRO A 551 22.27 -12.16 10.27
C PRO A 551 20.81 -11.66 10.02
N PRO A 552 20.49 -10.38 10.29
CA PRO A 552 19.15 -9.84 10.18
C PRO A 552 18.70 -9.57 8.73
N LEU A 553 17.42 -9.86 8.45
CA LEU A 553 16.73 -9.79 7.14
C LEU A 553 16.59 -8.38 6.54
N GLU A 554 16.93 -7.31 7.27
CA GLU A 554 16.85 -5.92 6.80
C GLU A 554 17.97 -5.53 5.81
N ALA A 555 18.95 -6.40 5.58
CA ALA A 555 20.05 -6.18 4.63
C ALA A 555 19.62 -6.29 3.14
N TYR A 556 18.47 -6.90 2.84
CA TYR A 556 18.03 -7.15 1.46
C TYR A 556 17.42 -5.90 0.77
N GLU A 557 16.74 -5.01 1.51
CA GLU A 557 16.24 -3.73 0.95
C GLU A 557 17.36 -2.70 0.69
N ALA A 558 18.56 -2.99 1.18
CA ALA A 558 19.69 -2.07 1.13
C ALA A 558 20.48 -2.21 -0.19
N THR A 559 20.36 -3.34 -0.91
CA THR A 559 21.23 -3.66 -2.05
C THR A 559 20.80 -3.05 -3.39
N GLU A 560 19.55 -2.62 -3.57
CA GLU A 560 19.07 -2.15 -4.89
C GLU A 560 19.46 -0.70 -5.24
N ASP A 561 19.70 0.18 -4.27
CA ASP A 561 19.93 1.63 -4.52
C ASP A 561 21.37 2.10 -4.27
N ALA A 562 22.34 1.19 -4.22
CA ALA A 562 23.74 1.55 -4.02
C ALA A 562 24.34 2.23 -5.28
N LYS A 563 23.98 3.48 -5.56
CA LYS A 563 24.83 4.46 -6.27
C LYS A 563 24.33 5.90 -6.09
N ASP A 564 25.19 6.64 -5.39
CA ASP A 564 25.33 8.09 -5.24
C ASP A 564 24.30 8.85 -4.38
N PRO A 565 24.72 9.42 -3.22
CA PRO A 565 23.92 10.41 -2.51
C PRO A 565 23.79 11.70 -3.36
N PRO A 566 22.70 12.47 -3.22
CA PRO A 566 22.57 13.76 -3.90
C PRO A 566 23.73 14.67 -3.50
N SER A 567 24.50 15.12 -4.50
CA SER A 567 25.52 16.14 -4.31
C SER A 567 24.83 17.43 -3.83
N LEU A 568 25.04 17.77 -2.56
CA LEU A 568 24.75 19.10 -2.02
C LEU A 568 25.52 20.13 -2.84
N LYS A 569 24.83 20.89 -3.70
CA LYS A 569 25.38 22.11 -4.29
C LYS A 569 25.44 23.16 -3.18
N VAL A 570 26.65 23.46 -2.76
CA VAL A 570 26.94 24.70 -2.01
C VAL A 570 27.03 25.79 -3.07
N ASP A 571 26.05 26.69 -3.08
CA ASP A 571 26.10 27.93 -3.84
C ASP A 571 27.13 28.87 -3.18
N ASP A 572 28.35 28.86 -3.70
CA ASP A 572 29.32 29.93 -3.42
C ASP A 572 29.02 31.11 -4.33
N ALA A 573 28.26 32.07 -3.80
CA ALA A 573 28.26 33.44 -4.28
C ALA A 573 29.40 34.21 -3.61
N GLU A 574 30.43 34.62 -4.37
CA GLU A 574 30.92 36.01 -4.40
C GLU A 574 32.13 36.24 -5.31
N ALA A 575 32.15 37.46 -5.88
CA ALA A 575 33.30 38.24 -6.35
C ALA A 575 33.86 37.99 -7.77
N ALA A 576 33.21 38.59 -8.78
CA ALA A 576 33.74 39.73 -9.57
C ALA A 576 32.87 39.99 -10.82
#